data_AF-A0A6B1EQ35-F1
#
_entry.id   AF-A0A6B1EQ35-F1
#
_cell.length_a   1.000
_cell.length_b   1.000
_cell.length_c   1.000
_cell.angle_alpha   90.00
_cell.angle_beta   90.00
_cell.angle_gamma   90.00
#
_symmetry.space_group_name_H-M   'P 1'
#
loop_
_entity.id
_entity.type
_entity.pdbx_description
1 polymer ?
#
loop_
_entity_poly.entity_id
_entity_poly.type
_entity_poly.pdbx_seq_one_letter_code
_entity_poly.pdbx_strand_id
1 'polypeptide(L)' 'MTDKTELNDELRPEYDETLLKNGIRGKYAKQYAAGTNIVRLDPDIAAAFPSEEAVNEALRFVLKVVDDAKNLARHAD' A
#
# COMPACT_ATOMS: atom_id res chain seq x y z
N MET A 1 -0.34 14.21 -41.99
CA MET A 1 -0.09 14.70 -40.61
C MET A 1 0.61 13.61 -39.84
N THR A 2 1.94 13.62 -39.79
CA THR A 2 2.71 12.84 -38.81
C THR A 2 3.19 13.84 -37.76
N ASP A 3 2.37 14.07 -36.75
CA ASP A 3 2.77 14.79 -35.55
C ASP A 3 3.54 13.79 -34.68
N LYS A 4 4.84 13.66 -34.98
CA LYS A 4 5.79 13.08 -34.04
C LYS A 4 6.16 14.22 -33.12
N THR A 5 5.45 14.37 -32.00
CA THR A 5 6.00 15.08 -30.84
C THR A 5 7.38 14.50 -30.60
N GLU A 6 8.43 15.28 -30.93
CA GLU A 6 9.79 14.92 -30.63
C GLU A 6 9.89 14.82 -29.12
N LEU A 7 9.83 13.58 -28.61
CA LEU A 7 10.20 13.31 -27.25
C LEU A 7 11.68 13.68 -27.17
N ASN A 8 11.98 14.72 -26.42
CA ASN A 8 13.36 15.06 -26.13
C ASN A 8 13.96 13.86 -25.39
N ASP A 9 14.66 13.01 -26.12
CA ASP A 9 15.27 11.77 -25.64
C ASP A 9 16.54 12.03 -24.80
N GLU A 10 16.88 13.29 -24.57
CA GLU A 10 18.00 13.68 -23.71
C GLU A 10 17.66 13.53 -22.22
N LEU A 11 18.61 12.99 -21.46
CA LEU A 11 18.57 12.96 -20.01
C LEU A 11 18.58 14.39 -19.46
N ARG A 12 17.82 14.63 -18.39
CA ARG A 12 17.87 15.94 -17.72
C ARG A 12 19.28 16.15 -17.14
N PRO A 13 19.78 17.40 -17.09
CA PRO A 13 21.12 17.71 -16.58
C PRO A 13 21.38 17.23 -15.14
N GLU A 14 20.34 17.06 -14.33
CA GLU A 14 20.45 16.55 -12.96
C GLU A 14 20.69 15.03 -12.88
N TYR A 15 20.53 14.29 -13.98
CA TYR A 15 20.76 12.85 -14.04
C TYR A 15 22.13 12.54 -14.61
N ASP A 16 22.89 11.72 -13.87
CA ASP A 16 24.13 11.12 -14.36
C ASP A 16 23.84 9.77 -15.01
N GLU A 17 24.23 9.61 -16.28
CA GLU A 17 24.16 8.37 -17.05
C GLU A 17 24.83 7.18 -16.33
N THR A 18 25.83 7.42 -15.49
CA THR A 18 26.49 6.35 -14.72
C THR A 18 25.55 5.66 -13.73
N LEU A 19 24.50 6.34 -13.27
CA LEU A 19 23.50 5.79 -12.33
C LEU A 19 22.61 4.72 -12.99
N LEU A 20 22.49 4.74 -14.31
CA LEU A 20 21.61 3.83 -15.07
C LEU A 20 22.31 2.53 -15.50
N LYS A 21 23.64 2.42 -15.32
CA LYS A 21 24.45 1.30 -15.83
C LYS A 21 24.11 -0.08 -15.24
N ASN A 22 23.40 -0.12 -14.11
CA ASN A 22 23.06 -1.36 -13.39
C ASN A 22 21.54 -1.57 -13.22
N GLY A 23 20.74 -1.03 -14.14
CA GLY A 23 19.29 -1.23 -14.14
C GLY A 23 18.91 -2.70 -14.33
N ILE A 24 18.23 -3.30 -13.34
CA ILE A 24 17.70 -4.66 -13.46
C ILE A 24 16.24 -4.58 -13.92
N ARG A 25 15.95 -5.08 -15.12
CA ARG A 25 14.57 -5.13 -15.64
C ARG A 25 13.69 -5.95 -14.69
N GLY A 26 12.60 -5.33 -14.23
CA GLY A 26 11.65 -6.00 -13.35
C GLY A 26 12.14 -6.28 -11.93
N LYS A 27 13.17 -5.55 -11.44
CA LYS A 27 13.73 -5.69 -10.07
C LYS A 27 12.66 -5.81 -8.97
N TYR A 28 11.56 -5.06 -9.11
CA TYR A 28 10.45 -5.02 -8.16
C TYR A 28 9.12 -5.54 -8.74
N ALA A 29 9.13 -6.12 -9.95
CA ALA A 29 7.91 -6.54 -10.64
C ALA A 29 7.13 -7.61 -9.85
N LYS A 30 7.83 -8.55 -9.21
CA LYS A 30 7.20 -9.56 -8.35
C LYS A 30 6.56 -8.95 -7.10
N GLN A 31 7.22 -7.98 -6.46
CA GLN A 31 6.70 -7.29 -5.26
C GLN A 31 5.50 -6.40 -5.61
N TYR A 32 5.57 -5.74 -6.77
CA TYR A 32 4.45 -4.98 -7.30
C TYR A 32 3.25 -5.88 -7.64
N ALA A 33 3.49 -7.01 -8.31
CA ALA A 33 2.45 -7.98 -8.68
C ALA A 33 1.84 -8.71 -7.47
N ALA A 34 2.61 -8.91 -6.40
CA ALA A 34 2.09 -9.39 -5.13
C ALA A 34 1.09 -8.41 -4.48
N GLY A 35 1.03 -7.18 -4.99
CA GLY A 35 0.25 -6.09 -4.43
C GLY A 35 0.94 -5.49 -3.21
N THR A 36 0.76 -4.19 -3.03
CA THR A 36 0.95 -3.58 -1.73
C THR A 36 -0.36 -3.74 -0.98
N ASN A 37 -0.34 -4.37 0.19
CA ASN A 37 -1.54 -4.56 1.02
C ASN A 37 -1.88 -3.25 1.77
N ILE A 38 -1.90 -2.12 1.06
CA ILE A 38 -2.13 -0.79 1.61
C ILE A 38 -3.64 -0.55 1.57
N VAL A 39 -4.24 -0.53 2.75
CA VAL A 39 -5.63 -0.15 2.94
C VAL A 39 -5.67 1.34 3.30
N ARG A 40 -6.28 2.15 2.43
CA ARG A 40 -6.46 3.57 2.71
C ARG A 40 -7.63 3.74 3.67
N LEU A 41 -7.38 4.34 4.83
CA LEU A 41 -8.42 4.73 5.76
C LEU A 41 -9.15 5.97 5.27
N ASP A 42 -10.41 6.11 5.67
CA ASP A 42 -11.13 7.36 5.48
C ASP A 42 -10.47 8.49 6.30
N PRO A 43 -10.55 9.76 5.84
CA PRO A 43 -9.78 10.86 6.43
C PRO A 43 -10.05 11.10 7.92
N ASP A 44 -11.29 10.90 8.36
CA ASP A 44 -11.71 11.02 9.75
C ASP A 44 -11.13 9.90 10.62
N ILE A 45 -11.11 8.67 10.10
CA ILE A 45 -10.48 7.52 10.79
C ILE A 45 -8.96 7.72 10.87
N ALA A 46 -8.32 8.17 9.79
CA ALA A 46 -6.90 8.47 9.79
C ALA A 46 -6.54 9.60 10.78
N ALA A 47 -7.43 10.58 10.97
CA ALA A 47 -7.25 11.63 11.98
C ALA A 47 -7.39 11.11 13.42
N ALA A 48 -8.23 10.08 13.64
CA ALA A 48 -8.44 9.48 14.95
C ALA A 48 -7.31 8.52 15.37
N PHE A 49 -6.63 7.89 14.40
CA PHE A 49 -5.57 6.91 14.66
C PHE A 49 -4.21 7.40 14.13
N PRO A 50 -3.30 7.83 15.02
CA PRO A 50 -2.03 8.43 14.61
C PRO A 50 -0.99 7.42 14.07
N SER A 51 -1.22 6.11 14.23
CA SER A 51 -0.31 5.06 13.73
C SER A 51 -1.04 3.77 13.35
N GLU A 52 -0.36 2.92 12.57
CA GLU A 52 -0.87 1.61 12.17
C GLU A 52 -1.03 0.65 13.36
N GLU A 53 -0.17 0.76 14.38
CA GLU A 53 -0.28 -0.02 15.61
C GLU A 53 -1.60 0.28 16.33
N ALA A 54 -1.97 1.57 16.45
CA ALA A 54 -3.20 1.99 17.11
C ALA A 54 -4.45 1.46 16.38
N VAL A 55 -4.46 1.49 15.04
CA VAL A 55 -5.53 0.90 14.23
C VAL A 55 -5.63 -0.60 14.47
N ASN A 56 -4.50 -1.30 14.41
CA ASN A 56 -4.47 -2.75 14.52
C ASN A 56 -4.86 -3.25 15.91
N GLU A 57 -4.49 -2.54 16.97
CA GLU A 57 -4.94 -2.87 18.33
C GLU A 57 -6.46 -2.72 18.48
N ALA A 58 -7.04 -1.63 17.97
CA ALA A 58 -8.48 -1.43 18.00
C ALA A 58 -9.24 -2.52 17.24
N LEU A 59 -8.78 -2.88 16.03
CA LEU A 59 -9.40 -3.95 15.24
C LEU A 59 -9.32 -5.32 15.92
N ARG A 60 -8.18 -5.64 16.55
CA ARG A 60 -8.03 -6.89 17.33
C ARG A 60 -8.98 -6.93 18.52
N PHE A 61 -9.20 -5.80 19.19
CA PHE A 61 -10.19 -5.71 20.27
C PHE A 61 -11.61 -5.99 19.75
N VAL A 62 -12.00 -5.39 18.63
CA VAL A 62 -13.30 -5.65 18.00
C VAL A 62 -13.47 -7.13 17.65
N LEU A 63 -12.44 -7.77 17.09
CA LEU A 63 -12.47 -9.21 16.79
C LEU A 63 -12.72 -10.05 18.04
N LYS A 64 -12.05 -9.73 19.15
CA LYS A 64 -12.25 -10.43 20.43
C LYS A 64 -13.70 -10.31 20.92
N VAL A 65 -14.26 -9.10 20.90
CA VAL A 65 -15.66 -8.88 21.30
C VAL A 65 -16.63 -9.67 20.42
N VAL A 66 -16.38 -9.70 19.11
CA VAL A 66 -17.20 -10.48 18.16
C VAL A 66 -17.11 -11.98 18.45
N ASP A 67 -15.92 -12.50 18.75
CA ASP A 67 -15.74 -13.92 19.07
C ASP A 67 -16.41 -14.29 20.39
N ASP A 68 -16.31 -13.44 21.42
CA ASP A 68 -17.00 -13.63 22.70
C ASP A 68 -18.53 -13.64 22.51
N ALA A 69 -19.06 -12.73 21.69
CA ALA A 69 -20.48 -12.69 21.36
C ALA A 69 -20.96 -13.95 20.62
N LYS A 70 -20.16 -14.45 19.65
CA LYS A 70 -20.45 -15.72 18.95
C LYS A 70 -20.43 -16.92 19.89
N ASN A 71 -19.53 -16.94 20.87
CA ASN A 71 -19.48 -18.00 21.88
C ASN A 71 -20.73 -17.97 22.75
N LEU A 72 -21.18 -16.79 23.16
CA LEU A 72 -22.39 -16.62 23.97
C LEU A 72 -23.65 -17.10 23.22
N ALA A 73 -23.76 -16.77 21.93
CA ALA A 73 -24.87 -17.22 21.09
C ALA A 73 -24.90 -18.75 20.93
N ARG A 74 -23.74 -19.41 20.81
CA ARG A 74 -23.64 -20.88 20.69
C ARG A 74 -24.00 -21.64 21.97
N HIS A 75 -23.97 -20.99 23.13
CA HIS A 75 -24.35 -21.58 24.41
C HIS A 75 -25.82 -21.30 24.79
N ALA A 76 -26.50 -20.46 24.01
CA ALA A 76 -27.92 -20.16 24.19
C ALA A 76 -28.85 -21.07 23.34
N ASP A 77 -28.29 -21.87 22.43
CA ASP A 77 -28.96 -22.88 21.60
C ASP A 77 -28.78 -24.31 22.15
#